data_AF-A0A2N5DU21-F1
#
_entry.id   AF-A0A2N5DU21-F1
#
_cell.length_a   1.000
_cell.length_b   1.000
_cell.length_c   1.000
_cell.angle_alpha   90.00
_cell.angle_beta   90.00
_cell.angle_gamma   90.00
#
_symmetry.space_group_name_H-M   'P 1'
#
loop_
_entity.id
_entity.type
_entity.pdbx_description
1 polymer ?
#
loop_
_entity_poly.entity_id
_entity_poly.type
_entity_poly.pdbx_seq_one_letter_code
_entity_poly.pdbx_strand_id
1 'polypeptide(L)'
;MSILSLSAIKEKFNTLLEENSYWSQFAGSQFVTMLVTFIAQMVYRCQQFADAALSEGFISTATKRSSILAAAEDRGYVGSRVDPSSGTAIITNLTDKVLTVPQYTSLLSDDQYPYLTMDVVKVPANGTAAVTVKQLEIVEVSTTITEATEFQQVLLSRALTEVCYKVDVMVTIDGSISTWKKSTMFRLATSSSRVYVEFYKPTEQLGIRFGDGTIGMMPPAGSTITLRVWCSSGDVTLLAGQTLTPSDDSASLADAMTVKSSTSITGGSDIESTEITRRRAQYALSYDNQVVWAEDYTYYLKQNIPASTWLNAWGEGEQEKIDGVL
;
A
#
# COMPACT_ATOMS: atom_id res chain seq x y z
N MET A 1 -18.14 -23.29 -12.10
CA MET A 1 -18.70 -24.63 -12.31
C MET A 1 -19.54 -24.94 -11.08
N SER A 2 -20.78 -25.46 -11.21
CA SER A 2 -21.61 -25.70 -10.02
C SER A 2 -21.10 -26.93 -9.27
N ILE A 3 -20.88 -26.81 -7.96
CA ILE A 3 -20.43 -27.94 -7.14
C ILE A 3 -21.54 -29.00 -7.10
N LEU A 4 -21.20 -30.26 -7.38
CA LEU A 4 -22.17 -31.36 -7.28
C LEU A 4 -22.46 -31.64 -5.81
N SER A 5 -23.74 -31.85 -5.48
CA SER A 5 -24.11 -32.28 -4.13
C SER A 5 -23.58 -33.68 -3.86
N LEU A 6 -23.37 -34.01 -2.58
CA LEU A 6 -22.92 -35.35 -2.17
C LEU A 6 -23.86 -36.45 -2.70
N SER A 7 -25.17 -36.21 -2.72
CA SER A 7 -26.15 -37.14 -3.28
C SER A 7 -25.95 -37.35 -4.79
N ALA A 8 -25.73 -36.28 -5.55
CA ALA A 8 -25.48 -36.37 -6.99
C ALA A 8 -24.17 -37.10 -7.31
N ILE A 9 -23.13 -36.95 -6.49
CA ILE A 9 -21.87 -37.69 -6.65
C ILE A 9 -22.10 -39.19 -6.40
N LYS A 10 -22.84 -39.54 -5.35
CA LYS A 10 -23.19 -40.94 -5.06
C LYS A 10 -24.00 -41.57 -6.19
N GLU A 11 -24.99 -40.85 -6.71
CA GLU A 11 -25.83 -41.30 -7.82
C GLU A 11 -24.99 -41.61 -9.06
N LYS A 12 -24.14 -40.67 -9.49
CA LYS A 12 -23.22 -40.89 -10.62
C LYS A 12 -22.28 -42.07 -10.40
N PHE A 13 -21.76 -42.22 -9.19
CA PHE A 13 -20.86 -43.33 -8.87
C PHE A 13 -21.59 -44.69 -8.89
N ASN A 14 -22.83 -44.73 -8.42
CA ASN A 14 -23.67 -45.93 -8.51
C ASN A 14 -23.99 -46.30 -9.96
N THR A 15 -24.29 -45.33 -10.82
CA THR A 15 -24.47 -45.59 -12.26
C THR A 15 -23.22 -46.20 -12.89
N LEU A 16 -22.03 -45.67 -12.57
CA LEU A 16 -20.75 -46.22 -13.06
C LEU A 16 -20.47 -47.64 -12.52
N LEU A 17 -20.92 -47.96 -11.30
CA LEU A 17 -20.81 -49.30 -10.74
C LEU A 17 -21.74 -50.30 -11.44
N GLU A 18 -22.97 -49.88 -11.76
CA GLU A 18 -23.97 -50.70 -12.45
C GLU A 18 -23.55 -51.01 -13.90
N GLU A 19 -22.85 -50.09 -14.57
CA GLU A 19 -22.28 -50.29 -15.91
C GLU A 19 -21.10 -51.29 -15.92
N ASN A 20 -20.50 -51.57 -14.76
CA ASN A 20 -19.32 -52.44 -14.67
C ASN A 20 -19.72 -53.92 -14.56
N SER A 21 -19.23 -54.73 -15.52
CA SER A 21 -19.52 -56.18 -15.60
C SER A 21 -19.17 -56.98 -14.34
N TYR A 22 -18.15 -56.60 -13.56
CA TYR A 22 -17.73 -57.31 -12.36
C TYR A 22 -18.36 -56.74 -11.08
N TRP A 23 -18.53 -55.42 -11.00
CA TRP A 23 -19.00 -54.75 -9.78
C TRP A 23 -20.52 -54.65 -9.66
N SER A 24 -21.27 -54.75 -10.76
CA SER A 24 -22.74 -54.67 -10.79
C SER A 24 -23.41 -55.70 -9.86
N GLN A 25 -22.83 -56.90 -9.71
CA GLN A 25 -23.35 -57.94 -8.82
C GLN A 25 -23.32 -57.58 -7.33
N PHE A 26 -22.51 -56.58 -6.94
CA PHE A 26 -22.38 -56.10 -5.56
C PHE A 26 -23.12 -54.78 -5.32
N ALA A 27 -23.79 -54.25 -6.35
CA ALA A 27 -24.60 -53.04 -6.25
C ALA A 27 -25.70 -53.22 -5.19
N GLY A 28 -25.92 -52.20 -4.36
CA GLY A 28 -26.90 -52.25 -3.27
C GLY A 28 -26.44 -52.99 -1.99
N SER A 29 -25.27 -53.63 -1.98
CA SER A 29 -24.73 -54.20 -0.74
C SER A 29 -24.34 -53.11 0.28
N GLN A 30 -24.41 -53.42 1.58
CA GLN A 30 -24.01 -52.47 2.63
C GLN A 30 -22.53 -52.08 2.51
N PHE A 31 -21.66 -53.03 2.14
CA PHE A 31 -20.24 -52.78 1.91
C PHE A 31 -20.02 -51.75 0.79
N VAL A 32 -20.62 -51.98 -0.38
CA VAL A 32 -20.50 -51.06 -1.52
C VAL A 32 -21.10 -49.70 -1.17
N THR A 33 -22.24 -49.65 -0.47
CA THR A 33 -22.87 -48.39 -0.03
C THR A 33 -21.97 -47.56 0.89
N MET A 34 -21.27 -48.20 1.84
CA MET A 34 -20.27 -47.52 2.68
C MET A 34 -19.07 -47.04 1.87
N LEU A 35 -18.55 -47.88 0.95
CA LEU A 35 -17.44 -47.53 0.07
C LEU A 35 -17.78 -46.34 -0.84
N VAL A 36 -18.93 -46.37 -1.51
CA VAL A 36 -19.46 -45.26 -2.33
C VAL A 36 -19.58 -44.00 -1.49
N THR A 37 -20.06 -44.12 -0.25
CA THR A 37 -20.18 -42.97 0.65
C THR A 37 -18.83 -42.35 0.99
N PHE A 38 -17.82 -43.18 1.30
CA PHE A 38 -16.47 -42.71 1.57
C PHE A 38 -15.83 -42.04 0.35
N ILE A 39 -15.90 -42.68 -0.82
CA ILE A 39 -15.37 -42.12 -2.07
C ILE A 39 -16.09 -40.82 -2.43
N ALA A 40 -17.43 -40.78 -2.32
CA ALA A 40 -18.20 -39.57 -2.60
C ALA A 40 -17.80 -38.41 -1.67
N GLN A 41 -17.52 -38.68 -0.39
CA GLN A 41 -17.00 -37.66 0.53
C GLN A 41 -15.60 -37.16 0.13
N MET A 42 -14.71 -38.06 -0.32
CA MET A 42 -13.39 -37.67 -0.83
C MET A 42 -13.52 -36.80 -2.08
N VAL A 43 -14.30 -37.23 -3.07
CA VAL A 43 -14.53 -36.49 -4.32
C VAL A 43 -15.17 -35.14 -4.04
N TYR A 44 -16.16 -35.09 -3.14
CA TYR A 44 -16.78 -33.83 -2.73
C TYR A 44 -15.76 -32.85 -2.13
N ARG A 45 -14.88 -33.32 -1.23
CA ARG A 45 -13.80 -32.48 -0.67
C ARG A 45 -12.83 -32.02 -1.76
N CYS A 46 -12.40 -32.92 -2.64
CA CYS A 46 -11.52 -32.56 -3.76
C CYS A 46 -12.14 -31.52 -4.68
N GLN A 47 -13.44 -31.65 -4.99
CA GLN A 47 -14.17 -30.68 -5.79
C GLN A 47 -14.22 -29.31 -5.11
N GLN A 48 -14.51 -29.25 -3.81
CA GLN A 48 -14.49 -27.99 -3.05
C GLN A 48 -13.12 -27.31 -3.10
N PHE A 49 -12.03 -28.07 -2.94
CA PHE A 49 -10.67 -27.51 -3.06
C PHE A 49 -10.35 -27.06 -4.48
N ALA A 50 -10.75 -27.82 -5.50
CA ALA A 50 -10.53 -27.46 -6.90
C ALA A 50 -11.31 -26.21 -7.31
N ASP A 51 -12.59 -26.11 -6.94
CA ASP A 51 -13.43 -24.95 -7.23
C ASP A 51 -12.93 -23.70 -6.48
N ALA A 52 -12.51 -23.85 -5.21
CA ALA A 52 -11.86 -22.77 -4.48
C ALA A 52 -10.57 -22.31 -5.16
N ALA A 53 -9.71 -23.24 -5.59
CA ALA A 53 -8.47 -22.91 -6.29
C ALA A 53 -8.73 -22.21 -7.63
N LEU A 54 -9.72 -22.65 -8.40
CA LEU A 54 -10.12 -22.02 -9.66
C LEU A 54 -10.69 -20.61 -9.43
N SER A 55 -11.51 -20.42 -8.39
CA SER A 55 -12.04 -19.10 -8.03
C SER A 55 -10.91 -18.14 -7.65
N GLU A 56 -9.89 -18.61 -6.93
CA GLU A 56 -8.74 -17.80 -6.56
C GLU A 56 -7.77 -17.52 -7.72
N GLY A 57 -7.85 -18.28 -8.82
CA GLY A 57 -6.95 -18.13 -9.97
C GLY A 57 -7.18 -16.86 -10.79
N PHE A 58 -8.39 -16.27 -10.74
CA PHE A 58 -8.70 -15.02 -11.43
C PHE A 58 -9.00 -13.92 -10.44
N ILE A 59 -8.37 -12.75 -10.61
CA ILE A 59 -8.56 -11.59 -9.73
C ILE A 59 -10.04 -11.15 -9.62
N SER A 60 -10.85 -11.39 -10.66
CA SER A 60 -12.28 -11.06 -10.65
C SER A 60 -13.10 -11.94 -9.71
N THR A 61 -12.70 -13.20 -9.53
CA THR A 61 -13.40 -14.20 -8.71
C THR A 61 -12.67 -14.53 -7.39
N ALA A 62 -11.44 -14.02 -7.22
CA ALA A 62 -10.66 -14.24 -6.02
C ALA A 62 -11.34 -13.59 -4.80
N THR A 63 -11.38 -14.34 -3.71
CA THR A 63 -11.98 -13.90 -2.45
C THR A 63 -10.91 -13.62 -1.40
N LYS A 64 -9.75 -14.30 -1.47
CA LYS A 64 -8.66 -14.10 -0.52
C LYS A 64 -7.87 -12.85 -0.89
N ARG A 65 -7.58 -12.01 0.12
CA ARG A 65 -6.72 -10.83 -0.03
C ARG A 65 -5.35 -11.19 -0.59
N SER A 66 -4.75 -12.30 -0.14
CA SER A 66 -3.45 -12.75 -0.64
C SER A 66 -3.44 -13.06 -2.14
N SER A 67 -4.50 -13.69 -2.68
CA SER A 67 -4.63 -13.95 -4.12
C SER A 67 -4.84 -12.66 -4.91
N ILE A 68 -5.64 -11.73 -4.36
CA ILE A 68 -5.85 -10.41 -4.97
C ILE A 68 -4.54 -9.62 -5.01
N LEU A 69 -3.75 -9.65 -3.94
CA LEU A 69 -2.43 -8.99 -3.88
C LEU A 69 -1.41 -9.67 -4.81
N ALA A 70 -1.43 -10.99 -4.95
CA ALA A 70 -0.62 -11.71 -5.93
C ALA A 70 -0.93 -11.24 -7.36
N ALA A 71 -2.22 -11.19 -7.70
CA ALA A 71 -2.67 -10.73 -9.00
C ALA A 71 -2.46 -9.22 -9.23
N ALA A 72 -2.36 -8.43 -8.15
CA ALA A 72 -1.95 -7.02 -8.20
C ALA A 72 -0.44 -6.88 -8.42
N GLU A 73 0.39 -7.74 -7.79
CA GLU A 73 1.84 -7.82 -8.03
C GLU A 73 2.13 -8.10 -9.51
N ASP A 74 1.46 -9.10 -10.08
CA ASP A 74 1.59 -9.48 -11.50
C ASP A 74 1.25 -8.31 -12.45
N ARG A 75 0.34 -7.43 -12.03
CA ARG A 75 -0.08 -6.25 -12.78
C ARG A 75 0.71 -4.99 -12.44
N GLY A 76 1.67 -5.06 -11.51
CA GLY A 76 2.44 -3.92 -11.01
C GLY A 76 1.58 -2.87 -10.29
N TYR A 77 0.43 -3.25 -9.75
CA TYR A 77 -0.47 -2.35 -9.03
C TYR A 77 -0.14 -2.31 -7.54
N VAL A 78 0.14 -1.11 -7.04
CA VAL A 78 0.22 -0.79 -5.61
C VAL A 78 -0.89 0.23 -5.32
N GLY A 79 -1.88 -0.19 -4.53
CA GLY A 79 -3.02 0.63 -4.14
C GLY A 79 -2.68 1.83 -3.27
N SER A 80 -3.70 2.66 -3.05
CA SER A 80 -3.60 3.85 -2.21
C SER A 80 -3.20 3.46 -0.78
N ARG A 81 -2.28 4.24 -0.23
CA ARG A 81 -1.75 4.10 1.13
C ARG A 81 -2.56 4.93 2.12
N VAL A 82 -2.25 4.77 3.40
CA VAL A 82 -2.79 5.62 4.47
C VAL A 82 -2.36 7.06 4.23
N ASP A 83 -3.30 8.00 4.20
CA ASP A 83 -2.98 9.43 4.16
C ASP A 83 -2.99 10.04 5.56
N PRO A 84 -2.03 10.91 5.90
CA PRO A 84 -1.97 11.54 7.21
C PRO A 84 -2.93 12.71 7.35
N SER A 85 -3.58 12.81 8.51
CA SER A 85 -4.29 14.02 8.93
C SER A 85 -3.34 15.22 8.99
N SER A 86 -3.82 16.38 8.56
CA SER A 86 -3.02 17.61 8.48
C SER A 86 -3.77 18.82 9.03
N GLY A 87 -3.02 19.80 9.52
CA GLY A 87 -3.57 21.05 10.03
C GLY A 87 -2.48 22.04 10.39
N THR A 88 -2.87 23.14 11.05
CA THR A 88 -1.94 24.19 11.48
C THR A 88 -1.82 24.21 12.99
N ALA A 89 -0.60 24.29 13.50
CA ALA A 89 -0.30 24.51 14.91
C ALA A 89 0.38 25.88 15.11
N ILE A 90 0.18 26.49 16.27
CA ILE A 90 0.88 27.70 16.70
C ILE A 90 1.95 27.29 17.70
N ILE A 91 3.19 27.66 17.40
CA ILE A 91 4.33 27.55 18.30
C ILE A 91 4.51 28.89 19.00
N THR A 92 4.58 28.88 20.33
CA THR A 92 4.91 30.04 21.16
C THR A 92 6.29 29.83 21.78
N ASN A 93 7.20 30.76 21.53
CA ASN A 93 8.55 30.72 22.08
C ASN A 93 8.56 31.30 23.49
N LEU A 94 9.10 30.55 24.46
CA LEU A 94 9.21 30.97 25.86
C LEU A 94 10.58 31.59 26.20
N THR A 95 11.47 31.68 25.22
CA THR A 95 12.84 32.19 25.40
C THR A 95 12.99 33.63 24.92
N ASP A 96 13.99 34.32 25.46
CA ASP A 96 14.35 35.69 25.06
C ASP A 96 15.21 35.76 23.78
N LYS A 97 15.37 34.63 23.08
CA LYS A 97 16.11 34.55 21.82
C LYS A 97 15.21 34.01 20.72
N VAL A 98 15.60 34.22 19.46
CA VAL A 98 14.89 33.63 18.33
C VAL A 98 15.06 32.11 18.38
N LEU A 99 13.95 31.38 18.43
CA LEU A 99 13.90 29.93 18.39
C LEU A 99 13.75 29.46 16.94
N THR A 100 14.57 28.52 16.50
CA THR A 100 14.41 27.89 15.18
C THR A 100 13.96 26.45 15.38
N VAL A 101 12.76 26.14 14.90
CA VAL A 101 12.19 24.79 14.91
C VAL A 101 12.46 24.16 13.54
N PRO A 102 13.26 23.08 13.47
CA PRO A 102 13.53 22.39 12.22
C PRO A 102 12.28 21.75 11.61
N GLN A 103 12.36 21.44 10.33
CA GLN A 103 11.40 20.56 9.67
C GLN A 103 11.51 19.15 10.29
N TYR A 104 10.38 18.44 10.37
CA TYR A 104 10.25 17.11 10.95
C TYR A 104 10.58 17.06 12.46
N THR A 105 10.31 18.14 13.18
CA THR A 105 10.31 18.14 14.65
C THR A 105 9.17 17.24 15.14
N SER A 106 9.49 16.28 16.00
CA SER A 106 8.53 15.32 16.58
C SER A 106 7.73 15.96 17.71
N LEU A 107 6.41 15.83 17.63
CA LEU A 107 5.44 16.36 18.56
C LEU A 107 4.43 15.26 18.91
N LEU A 108 4.00 15.18 20.16
CA LEU A 108 3.06 14.18 20.65
C LEU A 108 1.80 14.85 21.19
N SER A 109 0.63 14.36 20.77
CA SER A 109 -0.63 14.77 21.36
C SER A 109 -0.85 14.11 22.73
N ASP A 110 -1.82 14.62 23.49
CA ASP A 110 -2.23 14.01 24.76
C ASP A 110 -2.65 12.53 24.59
N ASP A 111 -3.31 12.21 23.47
CA ASP A 111 -3.69 10.84 23.07
C ASP A 111 -2.50 9.98 22.55
N GLN A 112 -1.26 10.44 22.69
CA GLN A 112 -0.03 9.74 22.31
C GLN A 112 0.13 9.49 20.79
N TYR A 113 -0.53 10.26 19.93
CA TYR A 113 -0.26 10.21 18.49
C TYR A 113 0.91 11.12 18.12
N PRO A 114 1.88 10.64 17.31
CA PRO A 114 2.98 11.45 16.83
C PRO A 114 2.56 12.35 15.66
N TYR A 115 3.10 13.56 15.67
CA TYR A 115 2.94 14.60 14.67
C TYR A 115 4.31 15.17 14.30
N LEU A 116 4.48 15.53 13.03
CA LEU A 116 5.68 16.17 12.52
C LEU A 116 5.38 17.57 12.00
N THR A 117 6.29 18.51 12.26
CA THR A 117 6.30 19.80 11.57
C THR A 117 6.72 19.60 10.11
N MET A 118 5.99 20.22 9.19
CA MET A 118 6.28 20.08 7.75
C MET A 118 7.20 21.16 7.21
N ASP A 119 7.43 22.24 7.97
CA ASP A 119 8.23 23.39 7.55
C ASP A 119 9.20 23.81 8.65
N VAL A 120 10.31 24.43 8.24
CA VAL A 120 11.21 25.11 9.17
C VAL A 120 10.57 26.43 9.60
N VAL A 121 10.49 26.67 10.90
CA VAL A 121 9.88 27.89 11.44
C VAL A 121 10.82 28.60 12.40
N LYS A 122 10.96 29.92 12.21
CA LYS A 122 11.70 30.81 13.11
C LYS A 122 10.70 31.60 13.93
N VAL A 123 10.70 31.39 15.25
CA VAL A 123 9.80 32.06 16.18
C VAL A 123 10.57 33.18 16.88
N PRO A 124 10.13 34.44 16.79
CA PRO A 124 10.78 35.54 17.49
C PRO A 124 10.75 35.33 19.01
N ALA A 125 11.63 36.02 19.74
CA ALA A 125 11.67 35.97 21.19
C ALA A 125 10.30 36.37 21.77
N ASN A 126 9.76 35.56 22.69
CA ASN A 126 8.44 35.75 23.28
C ASN A 126 7.27 35.90 22.27
N GLY A 127 7.46 35.45 21.03
CA GLY A 127 6.48 35.55 19.96
C GLY A 127 5.86 34.22 19.57
N THR A 128 4.99 34.27 18.57
CA THR A 128 4.28 33.11 18.02
C THR A 128 4.52 32.96 16.52
N ALA A 129 4.45 31.73 16.04
CA ALA A 129 4.47 31.44 14.60
C ALA A 129 3.56 30.23 14.31
N ALA A 130 2.90 30.27 13.15
CA ALA A 130 2.10 29.16 12.65
C ALA A 130 2.99 28.18 11.85
N VAL A 131 2.73 26.88 12.00
CA VAL A 131 3.41 25.81 11.28
C VAL A 131 2.40 24.76 10.82
N THR A 132 2.59 24.20 9.63
CA THR A 132 1.82 23.04 9.19
C THR A 132 2.33 21.78 9.90
N VAL A 133 1.40 21.03 10.49
CA VAL A 133 1.67 19.76 11.16
C VAL A 133 0.90 18.64 10.48
N LYS A 134 1.50 17.46 10.45
CA LYS A 134 0.87 16.23 9.96
C LYS A 134 1.04 15.12 10.97
N GLN A 135 0.02 14.26 11.11
CA GLN A 135 0.09 13.06 11.95
C GLN A 135 0.99 12.03 11.25
N LEU A 136 2.26 12.01 11.63
CA LEU A 136 3.29 11.21 10.99
C LEU A 136 4.33 10.77 12.01
N GLU A 137 4.91 9.62 11.76
CA GLU A 137 6.08 9.08 12.44
C GLU A 137 7.08 8.60 11.38
N ILE A 138 8.37 8.73 11.63
CA ILE A 138 9.41 8.23 10.73
C ILE A 138 10.04 7.00 11.35
N VAL A 139 9.95 5.88 10.65
CA VAL A 139 10.62 4.63 11.03
C VAL A 139 11.63 4.26 9.96
N GLU A 140 12.89 4.05 10.38
CA GLU A 140 13.95 3.62 9.48
C GLU A 140 14.17 2.11 9.56
N VAL A 141 14.17 1.46 8.39
CA VAL A 141 14.50 0.05 8.24
C VAL A 141 15.75 -0.06 7.39
N SER A 142 16.85 -0.52 7.97
CA SER A 142 18.10 -0.73 7.24
C SER A 142 18.33 -2.21 6.95
N THR A 143 18.87 -2.50 5.78
CA THR A 143 19.25 -3.86 5.36
C THR A 143 20.56 -3.78 4.60
N THR A 144 21.53 -4.59 5.03
CA THR A 144 22.83 -4.67 4.36
C THR A 144 22.81 -5.77 3.31
N ILE A 145 23.29 -5.46 2.11
CA ILE A 145 23.34 -6.40 1.00
C ILE A 145 24.62 -7.21 1.11
N THR A 146 24.49 -8.51 1.34
CA THR A 146 25.63 -9.43 1.38
C THR A 146 26.11 -9.82 -0.01
N GLU A 147 25.18 -10.00 -0.94
CA GLU A 147 25.45 -10.40 -2.33
C GLU A 147 24.61 -9.57 -3.29
N ALA A 148 25.21 -9.10 -4.38
CA ALA A 148 24.49 -8.39 -5.42
C ALA A 148 23.66 -9.39 -6.22
N THR A 149 22.33 -9.31 -6.10
CA THR A 149 21.41 -10.18 -6.84
C THR A 149 20.53 -9.35 -7.77
N GLU A 150 20.25 -9.90 -8.96
CA GLU A 150 19.31 -9.31 -9.90
C GLU A 150 17.94 -9.18 -9.25
N PHE A 151 17.28 -8.04 -9.46
CA PHE A 151 15.97 -7.74 -8.88
C PHE A 151 15.92 -7.87 -7.36
N GLN A 152 17.00 -7.48 -6.65
CA GLN A 152 17.06 -7.46 -5.19
C GLN A 152 15.78 -6.86 -4.60
N GLN A 153 15.23 -7.53 -3.60
CA GLN A 153 13.98 -7.14 -2.93
C GLN A 153 14.26 -6.82 -1.47
N VAL A 154 13.60 -5.79 -0.97
CA VAL A 154 13.52 -5.48 0.46
C VAL A 154 12.05 -5.37 0.83
N LEU A 155 11.63 -6.16 1.82
CA LEU A 155 10.23 -6.21 2.26
C LEU A 155 10.08 -5.46 3.57
N LEU A 156 9.02 -4.66 3.68
CA LEU A 156 8.58 -4.11 4.96
C LEU A 156 7.86 -5.19 5.78
N SER A 157 7.81 -4.99 7.09
CA SER A 157 6.94 -5.79 7.96
C SER A 157 5.47 -5.52 7.62
N ARG A 158 4.58 -6.46 7.97
CA ARG A 158 3.13 -6.28 7.82
C ARG A 158 2.62 -5.05 8.57
N ALA A 159 3.09 -4.88 9.81
CA ALA A 159 2.71 -3.76 10.66
C ALA A 159 3.10 -2.41 10.03
N LEU A 160 4.32 -2.29 9.49
CA LEU A 160 4.75 -1.05 8.82
C LEU A 160 4.02 -0.83 7.49
N THR A 161 3.66 -1.90 6.78
CA THR A 161 2.91 -1.80 5.51
C THR A 161 1.53 -1.20 5.74
N GLU A 162 0.85 -1.56 6.82
CA GLU A 162 -0.49 -1.10 7.15
C GLU A 162 -0.54 0.41 7.44
N VAL A 163 0.49 0.96 8.10
CA VAL A 163 0.58 2.38 8.47
C VAL A 163 1.39 3.23 7.48
N CYS A 164 1.96 2.64 6.43
CA CYS A 164 2.88 3.35 5.53
C CYS A 164 2.13 4.34 4.63
N TYR A 165 2.45 5.63 4.75
CA TYR A 165 2.06 6.70 3.82
C TYR A 165 3.03 6.81 2.63
N LYS A 166 4.33 6.93 2.90
CA LYS A 166 5.38 7.00 1.85
C LYS A 166 6.66 6.33 2.28
N VAL A 167 7.47 5.92 1.31
CA VAL A 167 8.80 5.32 1.56
C VAL A 167 9.83 6.09 0.76
N ASP A 168 10.82 6.65 1.45
CA ASP A 168 12.01 7.23 0.82
C ASP A 168 13.14 6.20 0.90
N VAL A 169 13.73 5.89 -0.26
CA VAL A 169 14.77 4.85 -0.38
C VAL A 169 16.14 5.51 -0.47
N MET A 170 16.99 5.22 0.50
CA MET A 170 18.37 5.68 0.54
C MET A 170 19.29 4.46 0.41
N VAL A 171 20.27 4.54 -0.49
CA VAL A 171 21.28 3.50 -0.66
C VAL A 171 22.65 4.10 -0.39
N THR A 172 23.34 3.52 0.58
CA THR A 172 24.70 3.86 0.96
C THR A 172 25.67 2.93 0.25
N ILE A 173 26.52 3.49 -0.61
CA ILE A 173 27.56 2.77 -1.33
C ILE A 173 28.89 3.41 -0.94
N ASP A 174 29.81 2.64 -0.36
CA ASP A 174 31.14 3.11 0.06
C ASP A 174 31.12 4.40 0.92
N GLY A 175 30.12 4.51 1.81
CA GLY A 175 29.92 5.68 2.68
C GLY A 175 29.21 6.87 2.03
N SER A 176 28.94 6.82 0.72
CA SER A 176 28.13 7.83 0.02
C SER A 176 26.65 7.45 0.02
N ILE A 177 25.82 8.28 0.64
CA ILE A 177 24.36 8.10 0.68
C ILE A 177 23.75 8.70 -0.59
N SER A 178 22.89 7.94 -1.26
CA SER A 178 22.14 8.40 -2.44
C SER A 178 20.66 8.06 -2.31
N THR A 179 19.78 9.04 -2.57
CA THR A 179 18.33 8.79 -2.63
C THR A 179 17.95 8.28 -4.01
N TRP A 180 17.26 7.14 -4.05
CA TRP A 180 16.79 6.54 -5.29
C TRP A 180 15.35 6.96 -5.56
N LYS A 181 14.93 6.91 -6.83
CA LYS A 181 13.61 7.38 -7.24
C LYS A 181 12.69 6.22 -7.60
N LYS A 182 11.42 6.32 -7.21
CA LYS A 182 10.39 5.40 -7.67
C LYS A 182 10.24 5.52 -9.19
N SER A 183 10.23 4.38 -9.89
CA SER A 183 9.93 4.25 -11.31
C SER A 183 8.75 3.31 -11.51
N THR A 184 7.98 3.50 -12.58
CA THR A 184 6.91 2.60 -12.99
C THR A 184 7.48 1.49 -13.85
N MET A 185 7.50 0.25 -13.33
CA MET A 185 7.97 -0.95 -14.05
C MET A 185 9.36 -0.80 -14.70
N PHE A 186 10.27 0.00 -14.10
CA PHE A 186 11.58 0.32 -14.65
C PHE A 186 11.57 0.91 -16.07
N ARG A 187 10.47 1.54 -16.48
CA ARG A 187 10.38 2.15 -17.82
C ARG A 187 11.44 3.22 -18.00
N LEU A 188 12.08 3.19 -19.16
CA LEU A 188 13.16 4.10 -19.55
C LEU A 188 14.37 4.09 -18.60
N ALA A 189 14.46 3.09 -17.70
CA ALA A 189 15.60 2.92 -16.83
C ALA A 189 16.75 2.26 -17.60
N THR A 190 17.96 2.70 -17.28
CA THR A 190 19.21 2.13 -17.79
C THR A 190 20.02 1.55 -16.63
N SER A 191 21.13 0.88 -16.94
CA SER A 191 22.06 0.32 -15.94
C SER A 191 22.54 1.33 -14.89
N SER A 192 22.60 2.62 -15.26
CA SER A 192 23.03 3.72 -14.39
C SER A 192 21.88 4.38 -13.61
N SER A 193 20.62 4.06 -13.94
CA SER A 193 19.44 4.70 -13.37
C SER A 193 19.22 4.22 -11.93
N ARG A 194 19.34 5.13 -10.96
CA ARG A 194 19.07 4.90 -9.53
C ARG A 194 17.58 4.89 -9.24
N VAL A 195 16.91 3.80 -9.63
CA VAL A 195 15.46 3.65 -9.55
C VAL A 195 15.04 2.38 -8.84
N TYR A 196 13.83 2.40 -8.28
CA TYR A 196 13.19 1.23 -7.68
C TYR A 196 11.72 1.15 -8.07
N VAL A 197 11.15 -0.05 -7.96
CA VAL A 197 9.72 -0.31 -8.14
C VAL A 197 9.14 -0.81 -6.83
N GLU A 198 7.93 -0.38 -6.51
CA GLU A 198 7.19 -0.88 -5.36
C GLU A 198 6.23 -1.99 -5.79
N PHE A 199 6.04 -2.98 -4.95
CA PHE A 199 5.14 -4.09 -5.23
C PHE A 199 4.55 -4.65 -3.93
N TYR A 200 3.39 -5.30 -4.00
CA TYR A 200 2.86 -6.05 -2.86
C TYR A 200 3.26 -7.52 -2.96
N LYS A 201 3.54 -8.15 -1.83
CA LYS A 201 3.58 -9.61 -1.73
C LYS A 201 2.21 -10.17 -1.34
N PRO A 202 1.90 -11.43 -1.72
CA PRO A 202 0.72 -12.15 -1.23
C PRO A 202 0.67 -12.27 0.30
N THR A 203 1.82 -12.10 0.96
CA THR A 203 1.96 -12.01 2.42
C THR A 203 1.56 -10.66 2.99
N GLU A 204 0.94 -9.76 2.22
CA GLU A 204 0.47 -8.42 2.68
C GLU A 204 1.62 -7.50 3.11
N GLN A 205 2.79 -7.67 2.50
CA GLN A 205 3.96 -6.84 2.72
C GLN A 205 4.19 -5.95 1.51
N LEU A 206 4.47 -4.67 1.75
CA LEU A 206 5.01 -3.79 0.73
C LEU A 206 6.49 -4.13 0.53
N GLY A 207 6.86 -4.35 -0.72
CA GLY A 207 8.22 -4.63 -1.15
C GLY A 207 8.75 -3.52 -2.05
N ILE A 208 10.06 -3.36 -2.01
CA ILE A 208 10.84 -2.50 -2.90
C ILE A 208 11.76 -3.40 -3.70
N ARG A 209 11.69 -3.31 -5.03
CA ARG A 209 12.49 -4.06 -5.98
C ARG A 209 13.45 -3.12 -6.68
N PHE A 210 14.70 -3.52 -6.78
CA PHE A 210 15.74 -2.82 -7.53
C PHE A 210 15.93 -3.42 -8.92
N GLY A 211 16.73 -2.77 -9.75
CA GLY A 211 17.03 -3.26 -11.11
C GLY A 211 17.94 -4.48 -11.12
N ASP A 212 18.16 -5.02 -12.32
CA ASP A 212 19.06 -6.13 -12.63
C ASP A 212 20.45 -5.66 -13.13
N GLY A 213 20.69 -4.36 -13.20
CA GLY A 213 21.89 -3.78 -13.80
C GLY A 213 21.76 -3.48 -15.30
N THR A 214 20.63 -3.80 -15.93
CA THR A 214 20.28 -3.40 -17.31
C THR A 214 19.12 -2.40 -17.32
N ILE A 215 18.01 -2.76 -16.67
CA ILE A 215 16.79 -1.95 -16.56
C ILE A 215 16.70 -1.25 -15.19
N GLY A 216 17.82 -0.67 -14.76
CA GLY A 216 17.97 -0.03 -13.46
C GLY A 216 19.22 -0.50 -12.76
N MET A 217 19.80 0.36 -11.94
CA MET A 217 21.01 0.06 -11.20
C MET A 217 20.75 -1.04 -10.18
N MET A 218 21.60 -2.07 -10.17
CA MET A 218 21.64 -3.08 -9.13
C MET A 218 22.49 -2.54 -7.96
N PRO A 219 21.98 -2.55 -6.72
CA PRO A 219 22.79 -2.22 -5.55
C PRO A 219 24.00 -3.17 -5.42
N PRO A 220 25.23 -2.66 -5.27
CA PRO A 220 26.41 -3.51 -5.15
C PRO A 220 26.46 -4.25 -3.80
N ALA A 221 27.20 -5.35 -3.75
CA ALA A 221 27.47 -6.06 -2.50
C ALA A 221 28.18 -5.13 -1.51
N GLY A 222 27.84 -5.22 -0.23
CA GLY A 222 28.34 -4.33 0.82
C GLY A 222 27.60 -2.99 0.93
N SER A 223 26.65 -2.69 0.03
CA SER A 223 25.79 -1.51 0.19
C SER A 223 24.75 -1.70 1.28
N THR A 224 24.35 -0.60 1.93
CA THR A 224 23.26 -0.58 2.92
C THR A 224 22.07 0.14 2.32
N ILE A 225 20.93 -0.53 2.24
CA ILE A 225 19.65 0.06 1.86
C ILE A 225 18.97 0.51 3.15
N THR A 226 18.66 1.79 3.27
CA THR A 226 17.87 2.37 4.34
C THR A 226 16.54 2.84 3.77
N LEU A 227 15.46 2.23 4.24
CA LEU A 227 14.09 2.61 3.92
C LEU A 227 13.58 3.52 5.02
N ARG A 228 13.37 4.79 4.69
CA ARG A 228 12.72 5.74 5.58
C ARG A 228 11.21 5.67 5.32
N VAL A 229 10.52 4.94 6.18
CA VAL A 229 9.07 4.72 6.10
C VAL A 229 8.38 5.83 6.89
N TRP A 230 7.47 6.54 6.23
CA TRP A 230 6.64 7.54 6.86
C TRP A 230 5.33 6.88 7.22
N CYS A 231 5.11 6.71 8.51
CA CYS A 231 3.97 6.02 9.08
C CYS A 231 2.90 7.02 9.50
N SER A 232 1.63 6.68 9.31
CA SER A 232 0.47 7.42 9.79
C SER A 232 -0.57 6.47 10.33
N SER A 233 -1.35 6.94 11.28
CA SER A 233 -2.50 6.25 11.87
C SER A 233 -3.81 6.50 11.10
N GLY A 234 -3.77 7.19 9.94
CA GLY A 234 -4.92 7.40 9.07
C GLY A 234 -5.85 8.50 9.54
N ASP A 235 -7.15 8.23 9.60
CA ASP A 235 -8.20 9.19 9.97
C ASP A 235 -8.22 9.47 11.49
N VAL A 236 -7.16 10.11 11.97
CA VAL A 236 -7.07 10.62 13.35
C VAL A 236 -7.50 12.07 13.35
N THR A 237 -8.38 12.44 14.30
CA THR A 237 -8.82 13.82 14.49
C THR A 237 -8.24 14.40 15.77
N LEU A 238 -7.48 15.49 15.65
CA LEU A 238 -7.12 16.34 16.79
C LEU A 238 -7.91 17.65 16.72
N LEU A 239 -8.65 17.98 17.77
CA LEU A 239 -9.40 19.22 17.84
C LEU A 239 -8.47 20.44 17.95
N ALA A 240 -8.98 21.62 17.59
CA ALA A 240 -8.28 22.88 17.80
C ALA A 240 -8.08 23.18 19.29
N GLY A 241 -6.96 23.83 19.63
CA GLY A 241 -6.60 24.24 21.00
C GLY A 241 -5.92 23.15 21.83
N GLN A 242 -5.72 21.96 21.28
CA GLN A 242 -5.04 20.84 21.94
C GLN A 242 -3.53 21.08 21.99
N THR A 243 -2.89 20.61 23.07
CA THR A 243 -1.45 20.78 23.25
C THR A 243 -0.69 19.69 22.50
N LEU A 244 0.41 20.08 21.88
CA LEU A 244 1.37 19.18 21.26
C LEU A 244 2.70 19.34 22.00
N THR A 245 3.24 18.24 22.49
CA THR A 245 4.45 18.23 23.32
C THR A 245 5.64 17.72 22.50
N PRO A 246 6.79 18.41 22.45
CA PRO A 246 7.96 17.88 21.75
C PRO A 246 8.41 16.54 22.32
N SER A 247 8.63 15.55 21.45
CA SER A 247 9.05 14.19 21.83
C SER A 247 10.36 13.77 21.16
N ASP A 248 10.91 12.65 21.60
CA ASP A 248 12.09 11.99 21.01
C ASP A 248 13.29 12.95 20.90
N ASP A 249 13.90 13.03 19.72
CA ASP A 249 15.02 13.92 19.41
C ASP A 249 14.69 15.42 19.61
N SER A 250 13.40 15.75 19.66
CA SER A 250 12.90 17.12 19.86
C SER A 250 12.54 17.43 21.32
N ALA A 251 12.68 16.48 22.24
CA ALA A 251 12.29 16.63 23.65
C ALA A 251 13.01 17.81 24.36
N SER A 252 14.23 18.16 23.94
CA SER A 252 14.96 19.32 24.49
C SER A 252 14.28 20.66 24.20
N LEU A 253 13.35 20.72 23.23
CA LEU A 253 12.59 21.92 22.91
C LEU A 253 11.36 22.11 23.81
N ALA A 254 10.99 21.12 24.62
CA ALA A 254 9.77 21.15 25.44
C ALA A 254 9.77 22.32 26.44
N ASP A 255 10.92 22.68 27.01
CA ASP A 255 11.04 23.82 27.94
C ASP A 255 11.14 25.17 27.20
N ALA A 256 11.50 25.17 25.91
CA ALA A 256 11.74 26.37 25.12
C ALA A 256 10.50 26.86 24.36
N MET A 257 9.50 26.00 24.13
CA MET A 257 8.30 26.34 23.39
C MET A 257 7.04 25.63 23.88
N THR A 258 5.90 26.24 23.64
CA THR A 258 4.60 25.57 23.74
C THR A 258 3.97 25.49 22.36
N VAL A 259 3.39 24.33 22.02
CA VAL A 259 2.74 24.12 20.73
C VAL A 259 1.28 23.78 20.96
N LYS A 260 0.38 24.47 20.26
CA LYS A 260 -1.06 24.20 20.29
C LYS A 260 -1.63 24.12 18.89
N SER A 261 -2.55 23.20 18.65
CA SER A 261 -3.29 23.16 17.39
C SER A 261 -4.12 24.44 17.22
N SER A 262 -3.97 25.10 16.08
CA SER A 262 -4.76 26.30 15.72
C SER A 262 -6.03 25.93 14.99
N THR A 263 -5.94 24.94 14.11
CA THR A 263 -7.07 24.32 13.41
C THR A 263 -7.23 22.89 13.91
N SER A 264 -8.39 22.29 13.67
CA SER A 264 -8.49 20.84 13.78
C SER A 264 -7.52 20.20 12.78
N ILE A 265 -6.83 19.14 13.21
CA ILE A 265 -5.97 18.31 12.34
C ILE A 265 -6.81 17.12 11.93
N THR A 266 -7.18 17.05 10.65
CA THR A 266 -8.08 16.05 10.08
C THR A 266 -7.71 15.76 8.62
N GLY A 267 -8.50 14.93 7.95
CA GLY A 267 -8.35 14.66 6.50
C GLY A 267 -7.38 13.53 6.18
N GLY A 268 -7.05 12.70 7.17
CA GLY A 268 -6.41 11.42 6.94
C GLY A 268 -7.34 10.43 6.27
N SER A 269 -6.77 9.36 5.71
CA SER A 269 -7.52 8.30 5.05
C SER A 269 -6.89 6.95 5.36
N ASP A 270 -7.72 5.91 5.46
CA ASP A 270 -7.23 4.55 5.67
C ASP A 270 -6.71 3.94 4.37
N ILE A 271 -5.93 2.86 4.53
CA ILE A 271 -5.44 2.07 3.41
C ILE A 271 -6.59 1.53 2.55
N GLU A 272 -6.35 1.39 1.25
CA GLU A 272 -7.33 0.88 0.31
C GLU A 272 -7.88 -0.51 0.72
N SER A 273 -9.21 -0.64 0.71
CA SER A 273 -9.86 -1.91 1.02
C SER A 273 -9.56 -2.98 -0.03
N THR A 274 -9.69 -4.25 0.36
CA THR A 274 -9.43 -5.40 -0.54
C THR A 274 -10.27 -5.34 -1.81
N GLU A 275 -11.52 -4.90 -1.71
CA GLU A 275 -12.45 -4.84 -2.84
C GLU A 275 -12.11 -3.72 -3.83
N ILE A 276 -11.72 -2.55 -3.32
CA ILE A 276 -11.24 -1.45 -4.18
C ILE A 276 -9.93 -1.89 -4.85
N THR A 277 -9.03 -2.54 -4.11
CA THR A 277 -7.76 -3.06 -4.64
C THR A 277 -8.01 -4.03 -5.79
N ARG A 278 -8.94 -4.96 -5.62
CA ARG A 278 -9.35 -5.93 -6.64
C ARG A 278 -9.85 -5.23 -7.92
N ARG A 279 -10.72 -4.22 -7.77
CA ARG A 279 -11.28 -3.47 -8.91
C ARG A 279 -10.21 -2.64 -9.60
N ARG A 280 -9.42 -1.85 -8.86
CA ARG A 280 -8.40 -0.97 -9.45
C ARG A 280 -7.27 -1.76 -10.09
N ALA A 281 -6.83 -2.85 -9.48
CA ALA A 281 -5.83 -3.74 -10.07
C ALA A 281 -6.28 -4.31 -11.43
N GLN A 282 -7.56 -4.60 -11.64
CA GLN A 282 -8.06 -5.06 -12.94
C GLN A 282 -7.84 -4.05 -14.07
N TYR A 283 -7.92 -2.75 -13.77
CA TYR A 283 -7.81 -1.67 -14.75
C TYR A 283 -6.43 -1.02 -14.81
N ALA A 284 -5.54 -1.30 -13.85
CA ALA A 284 -4.22 -0.66 -13.76
C ALA A 284 -3.40 -0.77 -15.06
N LEU A 285 -3.46 -1.92 -15.73
CA LEU A 285 -2.71 -2.18 -16.96
C LEU A 285 -3.27 -1.41 -18.17
N SER A 286 -4.58 -1.10 -18.17
CA SER A 286 -5.20 -0.31 -19.24
C SER A 286 -4.82 1.17 -19.17
N TYR A 287 -4.64 1.70 -17.95
CA TYR A 287 -4.38 3.13 -17.73
C TYR A 287 -2.89 3.48 -17.67
N ASP A 288 -2.00 2.52 -17.39
CA ASP A 288 -0.53 2.52 -17.60
C ASP A 288 0.28 3.79 -17.23
N ASN A 289 -0.31 4.69 -16.46
CA ASN A 289 0.15 6.05 -16.17
C ASN A 289 0.57 6.87 -17.41
N GLN A 290 0.11 6.49 -18.61
CA GLN A 290 0.24 7.29 -19.82
C GLN A 290 -1.07 8.01 -20.03
N VAL A 291 -1.03 9.33 -19.89
CA VAL A 291 -2.24 10.13 -19.79
C VAL A 291 -2.57 10.69 -21.17
N VAL A 292 -3.43 9.99 -21.92
CA VAL A 292 -3.80 10.37 -23.29
C VAL A 292 -5.26 10.77 -23.37
N TRP A 293 -6.15 9.94 -22.82
CA TRP A 293 -7.60 10.17 -22.84
C TRP A 293 -8.06 10.88 -21.56
N ALA A 294 -9.20 11.58 -21.63
CA ALA A 294 -9.78 12.31 -20.49
C ALA A 294 -9.90 11.42 -19.23
N GLU A 295 -10.34 10.17 -19.38
CA GLU A 295 -10.46 9.23 -18.26
C GLU A 295 -9.10 8.73 -17.72
N ASP A 296 -8.04 8.76 -18.54
CA ASP A 296 -6.69 8.47 -18.04
C ASP A 296 -6.26 9.60 -17.09
N TYR A 297 -6.59 10.86 -17.41
CA TYR A 297 -6.31 12.01 -16.53
C TYR A 297 -7.06 11.88 -15.21
N THR A 298 -8.36 11.56 -15.26
CA THR A 298 -9.17 11.42 -14.03
C THR A 298 -8.66 10.26 -13.17
N TYR A 299 -8.29 9.12 -13.78
CA TYR A 299 -7.75 7.97 -13.06
C TYR A 299 -6.38 8.28 -12.42
N TYR A 300 -5.45 8.86 -13.20
CA TYR A 300 -4.12 9.23 -12.73
C TYR A 300 -4.17 10.26 -11.59
N LEU A 301 -5.03 11.28 -11.71
CA LEU A 301 -5.18 12.31 -10.68
C LEU A 301 -5.80 11.75 -9.40
N LYS A 302 -6.83 10.88 -9.50
CA LYS A 302 -7.42 10.21 -8.33
C LYS A 302 -6.44 9.31 -7.59
N GLN A 303 -5.49 8.69 -8.29
CA GLN A 303 -4.48 7.85 -7.67
C GLN A 303 -3.43 8.67 -6.89
N ASN A 304 -3.03 9.84 -7.41
CA ASN A 304 -2.01 10.68 -6.80
C ASN A 304 -2.58 11.71 -5.80
N ILE A 305 -3.86 12.05 -5.91
CA ILE A 305 -4.56 13.02 -5.06
C ILE A 305 -5.86 12.38 -4.56
N PRO A 306 -5.78 11.45 -3.59
CA PRO A 306 -6.95 10.71 -3.10
C PRO A 306 -8.04 11.59 -2.47
N ALA A 307 -7.69 12.78 -1.97
CA ALA A 307 -8.64 13.72 -1.34
C ALA A 307 -9.58 14.46 -2.31
N SER A 308 -9.43 14.30 -3.63
CA SER A 308 -10.29 14.97 -4.61
C SER A 308 -11.65 14.28 -4.77
N THR A 309 -12.74 14.97 -4.43
CA THR A 309 -14.12 14.45 -4.56
C THR A 309 -14.73 14.65 -5.94
N TRP A 310 -14.34 15.72 -6.65
CA TRP A 310 -14.81 16.02 -8.01
C TRP A 310 -13.63 16.36 -8.92
N LEU A 311 -13.49 15.61 -10.00
CA LEU A 311 -12.48 15.80 -11.04
C LEU A 311 -13.15 15.56 -12.39
N ASN A 312 -13.01 16.51 -13.29
CA ASN A 312 -13.38 16.37 -14.69
C ASN A 312 -12.22 16.83 -15.56
N ALA A 313 -11.91 16.08 -16.60
CA ALA A 313 -10.90 16.43 -17.59
C ALA A 313 -11.61 16.58 -18.94
N TRP A 314 -11.38 17.69 -19.63
CA TRP A 314 -11.99 17.98 -20.94
C TRP A 314 -10.94 18.59 -21.86
N GLY A 315 -11.19 18.49 -23.17
CA GLY A 315 -10.25 18.95 -24.21
C GLY A 315 -10.41 20.42 -24.59
N GLU A 316 -9.42 20.98 -25.28
CA GLU A 316 -9.46 22.36 -25.79
C GLU A 316 -10.68 22.63 -26.68
N GLY A 317 -11.05 21.70 -27.56
CA GLY A 317 -12.25 21.86 -28.41
C GLY A 317 -13.59 21.81 -27.66
N GLU A 318 -13.63 21.24 -26.45
CA GLU A 318 -14.81 21.32 -25.57
C GLU A 318 -14.81 22.63 -24.79
N GLN A 319 -13.63 23.10 -24.37
CA GLN A 319 -13.45 24.41 -23.76
C GLN A 319 -13.87 25.54 -24.70
N GLU A 320 -13.47 25.50 -25.97
CA GLU A 320 -13.83 26.52 -26.98
C GLU A 320 -15.35 26.62 -27.22
N LYS A 321 -16.07 25.50 -27.13
CA LYS A 321 -17.55 25.48 -27.20
C LYS A 321 -18.20 26.10 -25.96
N ILE A 322 -17.61 25.89 -24.78
CA ILE A 322 -18.08 26.48 -23.52
C ILE A 322 -17.81 28.00 -23.51
N ASP A 323 -16.65 28.41 -24.01
CA ASP A 323 -16.23 29.82 -24.09
C ASP A 323 -16.90 30.59 -25.24
N GLY A 324 -17.66 29.90 -26.10
CA GLY A 324 -18.47 30.50 -27.17
C GLY A 324 -17.65 31.06 -28.34
N VAL A 325 -16.46 30.51 -28.58
CA VAL A 325 -15.56 30.95 -29.67
C VAL A 325 -15.81 30.17 -30.98
N LEU A 326 -16.77 29.23 -30.98
CA LEU A 326 -17.29 28.51 -32.15
C LEU A 326 -18.82 28.46 -32.17
#